data_AF-A0A2P2BSB0-F1
#
_entry.id   AF-A0A2P2BSB0-F1
#
_cell.length_a   1.000
_cell.length_b   1.000
_cell.length_c   1.000
_cell.angle_alpha   90.00
_cell.angle_beta   90.00
_cell.angle_gamma   90.00
#
_symmetry.space_group_name_H-M   'P 1'
#
loop_
_entity.id
_entity.type
_entity.pdbx_description
1 polymer ?
#
loop_
_entity_poly.entity_id
_entity_poly.type
_entity_poly.pdbx_seq_one_letter_code
_entity_poly.pdbx_strand_id
1 'polypeptide(L)' 'MITTRNIKEITLSNLKNGEVSLSELNELYNRTGFIFIGSKGRFTKIQKEIKH' A
#
# COMPACT_ATOMS: atom_id res chain seq x y z
N MET A 1 -2.66 -25.64 10.49
CA MET A 1 -1.67 -24.56 10.72
C MET A 1 -1.87 -23.51 9.64
N ILE A 2 -2.44 -22.36 10.00
CA ILE A 2 -2.54 -21.24 9.06
C ILE A 2 -1.17 -20.58 9.09
N THR A 3 -0.35 -20.88 8.09
CA THR A 3 0.93 -20.22 7.88
C THR A 3 0.63 -18.72 7.75
N THR A 4 0.93 -17.96 8.80
CA THR A 4 1.01 -16.50 8.75
C THR A 4 2.13 -16.18 7.77
N ARG A 5 1.81 -16.21 6.48
CA ARG A 5 2.77 -15.88 5.42
C ARG A 5 3.24 -14.47 5.74
N ASN A 6 4.55 -14.30 5.89
CA ASN A 6 5.15 -12.98 6.02
C ASN A 6 4.58 -12.12 4.90
N ILE A 7 3.77 -11.15 5.28
CA ILE A 7 3.30 -10.08 4.39
C ILE A 7 4.57 -9.54 3.74
N LYS A 8 4.68 -9.67 2.43
CA LYS A 8 5.83 -9.14 1.70
C LYS A 8 6.04 -7.69 2.13
N GLU A 9 7.26 -7.32 2.48
CA GLU A 9 7.61 -5.93 2.70
C GLU A 9 7.45 -5.20 1.36
N ILE A 10 6.31 -4.54 1.17
CA ILE A 10 6.04 -3.75 -0.03
C ILE A 10 7.02 -2.59 -0.05
N THR A 11 7.92 -2.60 -1.03
CA THR A 11 8.88 -1.51 -1.20
C THR A 11 8.29 -0.37 -2.03
N LEU A 12 8.89 0.83 -1.91
CA LEU A 12 8.59 1.97 -2.78
C LEU A 12 8.74 1.64 -4.27
N SER A 13 9.68 0.77 -4.62
CA SER A 13 9.90 0.32 -6.01
C SER A 13 8.74 -0.53 -6.50
N ASN A 14 8.22 -1.45 -5.68
CA ASN A 14 7.06 -2.26 -6.05
C ASN A 14 5.82 -1.38 -6.30
N LEU A 15 5.60 -0.37 -5.45
CA LEU A 15 4.53 0.62 -5.62
C LEU A 15 4.67 1.42 -6.92
N LYS A 16 5.88 1.87 -7.25
CA LYS A 16 6.15 2.67 -8.46
C LYS A 16 6.00 1.86 -9.75
N ASN A 17 6.38 0.59 -9.72
CA ASN A 17 6.33 -0.30 -10.89
C ASN A 17 4.95 -0.96 -11.09
N GLY A 18 4.00 -0.76 -10.17
CA GLY A 18 2.70 -1.44 -10.20
C GLY A 18 2.79 -2.94 -9.89
N GLU A 19 3.89 -3.38 -9.27
CA GLU A 19 4.16 -4.77 -8.88
C GLU A 19 3.53 -5.10 -7.52
N VAL A 20 2.28 -4.67 -7.31
CA VAL A 20 1.55 -4.84 -6.06
C VAL A 20 0.10 -5.22 -6.35
N SER A 21 -0.43 -6.14 -5.56
CA SER A 21 -1.82 -6.57 -5.66
C SER A 21 -2.73 -5.59 -4.91
N LEU A 22 -4.01 -5.51 -5.29
CA LEU A 22 -5.01 -4.71 -4.56
C LEU A 22 -5.14 -5.15 -3.08
N SER A 23 -5.01 -6.45 -2.81
CA SER A 23 -5.04 -6.98 -1.43
C SER A 23 -3.85 -6.48 -0.61
N GLU A 24 -2.66 -6.40 -1.22
CA GLU A 24 -1.43 -5.91 -0.58
C GLU A 24 -1.53 -4.40 -0.29
N LEU A 25 -2.10 -3.63 -1.23
CA LEU A 25 -2.39 -2.21 -1.03
C LEU A 25 -3.43 -1.99 0.09
N ASN A 26 -4.47 -2.81 0.16
CA ASN A 26 -5.48 -2.73 1.21
C ASN A 26 -4.88 -3.05 2.58
N GLU A 27 -4.01 -4.05 2.67
CA GLU A 27 -3.31 -4.38 3.91
C GLU A 27 -2.33 -3.28 4.35
N LEU A 28 -1.58 -2.69 3.40
CA LEU A 28 -0.71 -1.54 3.65
C LEU A 28 -1.50 -0.35 4.19
N TYR A 29 -2.65 -0.03 3.58
CA TYR A 29 -3.54 1.03 4.07
C TYR A 29 -4.06 0.71 5.47
N ASN A 30 -4.51 -0.51 5.75
CA ASN A 30 -5.01 -0.88 7.08
C ASN A 30 -3.93 -0.85 8.16
N ARG A 31 -2.69 -1.19 7.82
CA ARG A 31 -1.56 -1.23 8.76
C ARG A 31 -0.97 0.16 9.04
N THR A 32 -0.95 1.03 8.03
CA THR A 32 -0.21 2.30 8.10
C THR A 32 -1.10 3.54 8.13
N GLY A 33 -2.35 3.41 7.64
CA GLY A 33 -3.25 4.52 7.38
C GLY A 33 -2.87 5.36 6.16
N PHE A 34 -1.83 5.01 5.40
CA PHE A 34 -1.39 5.83 4.27
C PHE A 34 -2.25 5.61 3.01
N ILE A 35 -2.69 6.71 2.41
CA ILE A 35 -3.41 6.79 1.15
C ILE A 35 -2.51 7.49 0.13
N PHE A 36 -2.30 6.85 -1.01
CA PHE A 36 -1.54 7.38 -2.13
C PHE A 36 -2.50 7.95 -3.17
N ILE A 37 -2.50 9.27 -3.34
CA ILE A 37 -3.37 9.95 -4.32
C ILE A 37 -2.61 10.12 -5.63
N GLY A 38 -3.10 9.48 -6.68
CA GLY A 38 -2.58 9.59 -8.03
C GLY A 38 -3.47 10.45 -8.94
N SER A 39 -2.84 11.12 -9.92
CA SER A 39 -3.53 11.76 -11.05
C SER A 39 -2.71 11.53 -12.33
N LYS A 40 -3.40 11.23 -13.44
CA LYS A 40 -2.77 10.96 -14.75
C LYS A 40 -1.61 9.95 -14.68
N GLY A 41 -1.79 8.87 -13.92
CA GLY A 41 -0.79 7.79 -13.79
C GLY A 41 0.43 8.13 -12.93
N ARG A 42 0.45 9.27 -12.21
CA ARG A 42 1.52 9.65 -11.29
C ARG A 42 0.98 9.84 -9.88
N PHE A 43 1.68 9.33 -8.88
CA PHE A 43 1.42 9.65 -7.48
C PHE A 43 1.74 11.12 -7.23
N THR A 44 0.76 11.86 -6.70
CA THR A 44 0.86 13.31 -6.46
C THR A 44 0.93 13.63 -4.97
N LYS A 45 0.31 12.82 -4.11
CA LYS A 45 0.31 13.01 -2.65
C LYS A 45 0.29 11.69 -1.90
N ILE A 46 0.86 11.70 -0.71
CA ILE A 46 0.72 10.64 0.31
C ILE A 46 0.07 11.31 1.51
N GLN A 47 -1.05 10.78 1.99
CA GLN A 47 -1.76 11.27 3.16
C GLN A 47 -1.89 10.15 4.19
N LYS A 48 -1.72 10.45 5.48
CA LYS A 48 -2.04 9.50 6.56
C LYS A 48 -3.45 9.77 7.04
N GLU A 49 -4.34 8.82 6.81
CA GLU A 49 -5.64 8.83 7.44
C GLU A 49 -5.47 8.42 8.90
N ILE A 50 -5.87 9.32 9.80
CA ILE A 50 -6.00 9.01 11.22
C ILE A 50 -7.40 8.41 11.36
N LYS A 51 -7.48 7.08 11.44
CA LYS A 51 -8.74 6.40 11.77
C LYS A 51 -9.08 6.73 13.22
N HIS A 52 -10.22 7.38 13.41
CA HIS A 52 -10.76 7.79 14.71
C HIS A 52 -11.55 6.66 15.36
#